data_AF-A0A7S1BH25-F1
#
_entry.id   AF-A0A7S1BH25-F1
#
_cell.length_a   1.000
_cell.length_b   1.000
_cell.length_c   1.000
_cell.angle_alpha   90.00
_cell.angle_beta   90.00
_cell.angle_gamma   90.00
#
_symmetry.space_group_name_H-M   'P 1'
#
loop_
_entity.id
_entity.type
_entity.pdbx_description
1 polymer ?
#
loop_
_entity_poly.entity_id
_entity_poly.type
_entity_poly.pdbx_seq_one_letter_code
_entity_poly.pdbx_strand_id
1 'polypeptide(L)'
;MSPKFADLFQALLYFTEHKLVHVKLLLILGLLCRRGSRLTLPKMSTLRNNLCLLGFILSAYAVYVEHKTNEAAHEAENDPLNSFEPFVALCDIESIGASCSSTFNLPQGKLLSYFGIVPSGHLLDVPNAALGMLYYIITVLLDQIQNKCVSLALACAGMLVTVYLAVLLTVLKEICIVCWSTHVINSILLFTSLKQFWRKTEKIKKP
;
A
#
# COMPACT_ATOMS: atom_id res chain seq x y z
N MET A 1 16.43 -0.37 -20.65
CA MET A 1 15.66 -0.17 -19.41
C MET A 1 14.70 0.97 -19.68
N SER A 2 13.38 0.77 -19.56
CA SER A 2 12.42 1.84 -19.89
C SER A 2 12.61 3.02 -18.93
N PRO A 3 12.37 4.28 -19.35
CA PRO A 3 12.49 5.45 -18.47
C PRO A 3 11.67 5.32 -17.18
N LYS A 4 10.57 4.55 -17.19
CA LYS A 4 9.73 4.29 -16.03
C LYS A 4 10.40 3.45 -14.93
N PHE A 5 11.29 2.54 -15.30
CA PHE A 5 12.11 1.81 -14.33
C PHE A 5 13.27 2.67 -13.81
N ALA A 6 13.71 3.66 -14.59
CA ALA A 6 14.62 4.68 -14.10
C ALA A 6 13.92 5.52 -13.03
N ASP A 7 12.64 5.90 -13.18
CA ASP A 7 11.87 6.59 -12.12
C ASP A 7 11.75 5.76 -10.84
N LEU A 8 11.52 4.44 -10.96
CA LEU A 8 11.54 3.54 -9.81
C LEU A 8 12.93 3.52 -9.16
N PHE A 9 13.99 3.42 -9.96
CA PHE A 9 15.37 3.46 -9.46
C PHE A 9 15.75 4.82 -8.89
N GLN A 10 15.22 5.92 -9.42
CA GLN A 10 15.46 7.29 -8.97
C GLN A 10 14.65 7.61 -7.71
N ALA A 11 13.43 7.10 -7.58
CA ALA A 11 12.67 7.12 -6.33
C ALA A 11 13.34 6.26 -5.27
N LEU A 12 13.83 5.07 -5.64
CA LEU A 12 14.64 4.22 -4.78
C LEU A 12 15.93 4.93 -4.40
N LEU A 13 16.65 5.57 -5.31
CA LEU A 13 17.90 6.31 -5.06
C LEU A 13 17.66 7.59 -4.27
N TYR A 14 16.61 8.35 -4.52
CA TYR A 14 16.19 9.49 -3.70
C TYR A 14 15.90 9.03 -2.26
N PHE A 15 15.23 7.88 -2.12
CA PHE A 15 15.03 7.20 -0.85
C PHE A 15 16.35 6.65 -0.26
N THR A 16 17.28 6.20 -1.11
CA THR A 16 18.63 5.77 -0.75
C THR A 16 19.63 6.92 -0.64
N GLU A 17 19.27 8.17 -0.87
CA GLU A 17 20.09 9.37 -0.66
C GLU A 17 19.62 10.06 0.63
N HIS A 18 18.31 10.04 0.90
CA HIS A 18 17.71 10.30 2.22
C HIS A 18 17.92 9.15 3.25
N LYS A 19 19.10 8.49 3.21
CA LYS A 19 19.53 7.27 3.94
C LYS A 19 19.30 7.22 5.45
N LEU A 20 18.89 8.29 6.12
CA LEU A 20 19.01 8.36 7.57
C LEU A 20 17.70 8.21 8.34
N VAL A 21 16.53 8.33 7.71
CA VAL A 21 15.28 8.32 8.48
C VAL A 21 14.62 6.95 8.48
N HIS A 22 14.46 6.26 7.35
CA HIS A 22 13.66 5.01 7.31
C HIS A 22 14.45 3.72 7.58
N VAL A 23 15.70 3.58 7.15
CA VAL A 23 16.55 2.45 7.59
C VAL A 23 16.86 2.60 9.07
N LYS A 24 17.12 3.82 9.54
CA LYS A 24 17.17 4.09 10.97
C LYS A 24 15.79 3.93 11.61
N LEU A 25 14.65 4.24 11.00
CA LEU A 25 13.33 4.00 11.59
C LEU A 25 13.01 2.51 11.65
N LEU A 26 13.39 1.70 10.66
CA LEU A 26 13.21 0.25 10.68
C LEU A 26 14.20 -0.42 11.64
N LEU A 27 15.44 0.08 11.75
CA LEU A 27 16.42 -0.33 12.76
C LEU A 27 16.04 0.16 14.15
N ILE A 28 15.54 1.38 14.31
CA ILE A 28 15.06 1.99 15.56
C ILE A 28 13.77 1.31 15.96
N LEU A 29 12.83 1.04 15.05
CA LEU A 29 11.65 0.20 15.32
C LEU A 29 12.11 -1.22 15.67
N GLY A 30 13.10 -1.79 14.98
CA GLY A 30 13.70 -3.09 15.33
C GLY A 30 14.34 -3.10 16.73
N LEU A 31 15.07 -2.04 17.09
CA LEU A 31 15.74 -1.85 18.38
C LEU A 31 14.75 -1.49 19.50
N LEU A 32 13.74 -0.67 19.22
CA LEU A 32 12.60 -0.36 20.08
C LEU A 32 11.72 -1.58 20.26
N CYS A 33 11.61 -2.47 19.27
CA CYS A 33 10.92 -3.76 19.37
C CYS A 33 11.70 -4.76 20.23
N ARG A 34 13.03 -4.71 20.17
CA ARG A 34 13.91 -5.42 21.12
C ARG A 34 13.68 -4.92 22.56
N ARG A 35 13.28 -3.65 22.71
CA ARG A 35 13.05 -2.96 24.00
C ARG A 35 11.57 -2.83 24.41
N GLY A 36 10.61 -3.22 23.58
CA GLY A 36 9.22 -2.73 23.65
C GLY A 36 8.13 -3.78 23.39
N SER A 37 7.33 -3.98 24.45
CA SER A 37 6.03 -4.67 24.52
C SER A 37 6.05 -6.21 24.46
N ARG A 38 5.66 -6.81 25.60
CA ARG A 38 5.28 -8.23 25.78
C ARG A 38 3.96 -8.58 25.07
N LEU A 39 3.77 -8.16 23.81
CA LEU A 39 2.58 -8.59 23.08
C LEU A 39 2.70 -10.09 22.80
N THR A 40 1.75 -10.87 23.32
CA THR A 40 1.71 -12.32 23.16
C THR A 40 1.43 -12.66 21.69
N LEU A 41 1.94 -13.81 21.23
CA LEU A 41 1.71 -14.29 19.85
C LEU A 41 0.22 -14.30 19.45
N PRO A 42 -0.74 -14.78 20.28
CA PRO A 42 -2.16 -14.73 19.92
C PRO A 42 -2.68 -13.30 19.74
N LYS A 43 -2.31 -12.36 20.61
CA LYS A 43 -2.69 -10.94 20.47
C LYS A 43 -2.12 -10.30 19.20
N MET A 44 -0.93 -10.72 18.75
CA MET A 44 -0.34 -10.26 17.48
C MET A 44 -1.11 -10.77 16.26
N SER A 45 -1.62 -12.01 16.28
CA SER A 45 -2.42 -12.56 15.19
C SER A 45 -3.74 -11.81 15.04
N THR A 46 -4.47 -11.59 16.14
CA THR A 46 -5.71 -10.81 16.12
C THR A 46 -5.51 -9.39 15.61
N LEU A 47 -4.43 -8.72 16.04
CA LEU A 47 -4.09 -7.38 15.54
C LEU A 47 -3.87 -7.38 14.02
N ARG A 48 -3.08 -8.34 13.51
CA ARG A 48 -2.81 -8.46 12.06
C ARG A 48 -4.09 -8.69 11.26
N ASN A 49 -4.96 -9.58 11.72
CA ASN A 49 -6.25 -9.84 11.05
C ASN A 49 -7.13 -8.58 11.00
N ASN A 50 -7.22 -7.83 12.09
CA ASN A 50 -7.98 -6.59 12.13
C ASN A 50 -7.39 -5.52 11.20
N LEU A 51 -6.06 -5.43 11.13
CA LEU A 51 -5.37 -4.52 10.22
C LEU A 51 -5.58 -4.91 8.75
N CYS A 52 -5.51 -6.21 8.42
CA CYS A 52 -5.82 -6.69 7.08
C CYS A 52 -7.27 -6.45 6.69
N LEU A 53 -8.22 -6.61 7.62
CA LEU A 53 -9.63 -6.30 7.38
C LEU A 53 -9.82 -4.81 7.10
N LEU A 54 -9.25 -3.93 7.91
CA LEU A 54 -9.29 -2.49 7.70
C LEU A 54 -8.65 -2.10 6.35
N GLY A 55 -7.48 -2.67 6.06
CA GLY A 55 -6.77 -2.47 4.80
C GLY A 55 -7.61 -2.92 3.60
N PHE A 56 -8.26 -4.08 3.68
CA PHE A 56 -9.15 -4.58 2.65
C PHE A 56 -10.34 -3.64 2.42
N ILE A 57 -10.98 -3.15 3.48
CA ILE A 57 -12.10 -2.21 3.38
C ILE A 57 -11.66 -0.90 2.72
N LEU A 58 -10.52 -0.34 3.14
CA LEU A 58 -9.97 0.89 2.55
C LEU A 58 -9.62 0.70 1.06
N SER A 59 -9.06 -0.45 0.71
CA SER A 59 -8.76 -0.80 -0.68
C SER A 59 -10.03 -1.02 -1.50
N ALA A 60 -11.06 -1.67 -0.95
CA ALA A 60 -12.35 -1.83 -1.63
C ALA A 60 -13.02 -0.47 -1.88
N TYR A 61 -12.95 0.44 -0.90
CA TYR A 61 -13.43 1.80 -1.05
C TYR A 61 -12.64 2.57 -2.14
N ALA A 62 -11.32 2.41 -2.21
CA ALA A 62 -10.52 3.01 -3.27
C ALA A 62 -10.88 2.48 -4.66
N VAL A 63 -11.12 1.17 -4.81
CA VAL A 63 -11.64 0.59 -6.06
C VAL A 63 -12.99 1.19 -6.44
N TYR A 64 -13.89 1.37 -5.47
CA TYR A 64 -15.19 2.00 -5.69
C TYR A 64 -15.06 3.45 -6.17
N VAL A 65 -14.21 4.25 -5.52
CA VAL A 65 -13.95 5.65 -5.90
C VAL A 65 -13.39 5.73 -7.32
N GLU A 66 -12.39 4.91 -7.65
CA GLU A 66 -11.79 4.88 -8.99
C GLU A 66 -12.80 4.49 -10.06
N HIS A 67 -13.64 3.49 -9.80
CA HIS A 67 -14.71 3.11 -10.73
C HIS A 67 -15.71 4.24 -10.97
N LYS A 68 -16.21 4.87 -9.89
CA LYS A 68 -17.21 5.93 -9.99
C LYS A 68 -16.67 7.20 -10.65
N THR A 69 -15.40 7.50 -10.42
CA THR A 69 -14.73 8.63 -11.07
C THR A 69 -14.58 8.40 -12.56
N ASN A 70 -14.19 7.18 -12.97
CA ASN A 70 -14.09 6.81 -14.38
C ASN A 70 -15.46 6.79 -15.08
N GLU A 71 -16.49 6.26 -14.43
CA GLU A 71 -17.88 6.24 -14.92
C GLU A 71 -18.38 7.67 -15.19
N ALA A 72 -18.23 8.58 -14.22
CA ALA A 72 -18.60 9.99 -14.37
C ALA A 72 -17.80 10.70 -15.48
N ALA A 73 -16.50 10.40 -15.62
CA ALA A 73 -15.69 10.96 -16.69
C ALA A 73 -16.14 10.48 -18.08
N HIS A 74 -16.49 9.21 -18.21
CA HIS A 74 -17.02 8.65 -19.46
C HIS A 74 -18.39 9.24 -19.83
N GLU A 75 -19.27 9.47 -18.86
CA GLU A 75 -20.57 10.12 -19.11
C GLU A 75 -20.39 11.55 -19.61
N ALA A 76 -19.50 12.32 -18.97
CA ALA A 76 -19.19 13.70 -19.36
C ALA A 76 -18.57 13.81 -20.77
N GLU A 77 -17.79 12.81 -21.20
CA GLU A 77 -17.20 12.78 -22.54
C GLU A 77 -18.23 12.41 -23.63
N ASN A 78 -19.13 11.47 -23.35
CA ASN A 78 -20.10 10.97 -24.34
C ASN A 78 -21.32 11.88 -24.50
N ASP A 79 -21.67 12.67 -23.49
CA ASP A 79 -22.81 13.58 -23.54
C ASP A 79 -22.48 14.97 -22.93
N PRO A 80 -21.74 15.81 -23.68
CA PRO A 80 -21.27 17.10 -23.20
C PRO A 80 -22.38 18.17 -23.10
N LEU A 81 -23.60 17.88 -23.58
CA LEU A 81 -24.73 18.81 -23.55
C LEU A 81 -25.54 18.67 -22.25
N ASN A 82 -25.45 17.53 -21.58
CA ASN A 82 -26.07 17.29 -20.28
C ASN A 82 -25.15 17.77 -19.15
N SER A 83 -25.70 18.54 -18.21
CA SER A 83 -25.01 18.99 -17.00
C SER A 83 -24.93 17.85 -16.00
N PHE A 84 -23.92 16.99 -16.13
CA PHE A 84 -23.61 15.95 -15.15
C PHE A 84 -23.02 16.58 -13.88
N GLU A 85 -23.51 16.17 -12.72
CA GLU A 85 -22.87 16.55 -11.46
C GLU A 85 -21.57 15.75 -11.27
N PRO A 86 -20.44 16.41 -10.98
CA PRO A 86 -19.16 15.74 -10.80
C PRO A 86 -19.22 14.83 -9.56
N PHE A 87 -18.79 13.58 -9.70
CA PHE A 87 -18.63 12.69 -8.57
C PHE A 87 -17.54 13.23 -7.62
N VAL A 88 -17.88 13.37 -6.34
CA VAL A 88 -16.96 13.78 -5.27
C VAL A 88 -16.86 12.65 -4.25
N ALA A 89 -15.65 12.12 -4.02
CA ALA A 89 -15.45 11.05 -3.07
C ALA A 89 -15.47 11.58 -1.63
N LEU A 90 -15.87 10.73 -0.67
CA LEU A 90 -15.87 11.08 0.76
C LEU A 90 -14.46 11.39 1.31
N CYS A 91 -13.42 10.95 0.61
CA CYS A 91 -12.04 11.23 0.99
C CYS A 91 -11.40 12.34 0.16
N ASP A 92 -12.18 13.03 -0.68
CA ASP A 92 -11.82 14.32 -1.23
C ASP A 92 -12.21 15.40 -0.20
N ILE A 93 -11.19 15.96 0.46
CA ILE A 93 -11.36 16.94 1.54
C ILE A 93 -10.63 18.22 1.15
N GLU A 94 -11.39 19.17 0.60
CA GLU A 94 -10.88 20.45 0.10
C GLU A 94 -10.17 21.26 1.20
N SER A 95 -10.69 21.22 2.43
CA SER A 95 -10.15 22.01 3.56
C SER A 95 -8.69 21.71 3.90
N ILE A 96 -8.19 20.52 3.53
CA ILE A 96 -6.80 20.11 3.73
C ILE A 96 -6.10 19.79 2.39
N GLY A 97 -6.74 20.10 1.26
CA GLY A 97 -6.23 19.81 -0.07
C GLY A 97 -6.06 18.32 -0.36
N ALA A 98 -6.85 17.45 0.26
CA ALA A 98 -6.78 16.01 0.02
C ALA A 98 -7.70 15.59 -1.12
N SER A 99 -7.18 14.83 -2.10
CA SER A 99 -8.02 14.21 -3.13
C SER A 99 -7.56 12.79 -3.46
N CYS A 100 -8.40 11.83 -3.10
CA CYS A 100 -8.23 10.44 -3.51
C CYS A 100 -8.57 10.25 -4.98
N SER A 101 -9.62 10.91 -5.46
CA SER A 101 -10.12 10.74 -6.84
C SER A 101 -9.07 11.20 -7.85
N SER A 102 -8.42 12.35 -7.59
CA SER A 102 -7.27 12.80 -8.37
C SER A 102 -6.11 11.80 -8.30
N THR A 103 -5.78 11.35 -7.09
CA THR A 103 -4.67 10.42 -6.85
C THR A 103 -4.85 9.09 -7.59
N PHE A 104 -6.06 8.52 -7.62
CA PHE A 104 -6.31 7.23 -8.27
C PHE A 104 -6.28 7.31 -9.80
N ASN A 105 -6.52 8.49 -10.38
CA ASN A 105 -6.42 8.73 -11.82
C ASN A 105 -5.00 9.00 -12.32
N LEU A 106 -4.01 9.04 -11.42
CA LEU A 106 -2.61 9.14 -11.84
C LEU A 106 -2.21 7.95 -12.73
N PRO A 107 -1.25 8.13 -13.65
CA PRO A 107 -0.73 7.02 -14.47
C PRO A 107 -0.24 5.83 -13.65
N GLN A 108 0.26 6.09 -12.44
CA GLN A 108 0.73 5.08 -11.50
C GLN A 108 -0.40 4.38 -10.73
N GLY A 109 -1.66 4.78 -10.89
CA GLY A 109 -2.85 4.16 -10.30
C GLY A 109 -3.06 2.70 -10.72
N LYS A 110 -2.44 2.29 -11.83
CA LYS A 110 -2.37 0.90 -12.33
C LYS A 110 -0.92 0.48 -12.56
N LEU A 111 -0.23 0.05 -11.50
CA LEU A 111 1.22 -0.21 -11.56
C LEU A 111 1.62 -1.30 -12.55
N LEU A 112 0.80 -2.34 -12.75
CA LEU A 112 1.15 -3.46 -13.63
C LEU A 112 1.26 -3.00 -15.10
N SER A 113 0.30 -2.21 -15.58
CA SER A 113 0.39 -1.64 -16.94
C SER A 113 1.34 -0.46 -17.00
N TYR A 114 1.44 0.34 -15.93
CA TYR A 114 2.39 1.44 -15.84
C TYR A 114 3.83 0.95 -16.09
N PHE A 115 4.26 -0.11 -15.40
CA PHE A 115 5.59 -0.72 -15.59
C PHE A 115 5.72 -1.59 -16.85
N GLY A 116 4.64 -1.79 -17.61
CA GLY A 116 4.63 -2.65 -18.79
C GLY A 116 4.75 -4.14 -18.47
N ILE A 117 4.36 -4.55 -17.25
CA ILE A 117 4.27 -5.97 -16.85
C ILE A 117 3.11 -6.63 -17.61
N VAL A 118 2.03 -5.88 -17.82
CA VAL A 118 0.87 -6.29 -18.63
C VAL A 118 0.50 -5.17 -19.62
N PRO A 119 -0.10 -5.49 -20.78
CA PRO A 119 -0.65 -4.47 -21.68
C PRO A 119 -1.80 -3.69 -21.04
N SER A 120 -1.98 -2.43 -21.43
CA SER A 120 -3.17 -1.65 -21.05
C SER A 120 -4.44 -2.31 -21.59
N GLY A 121 -5.50 -2.34 -20.77
CA GLY A 121 -6.76 -3.04 -21.08
C GLY A 121 -6.71 -4.57 -20.94
N HIS A 122 -5.58 -5.14 -20.54
CA HIS A 122 -5.50 -6.56 -20.19
C HIS A 122 -6.35 -6.87 -18.94
N LEU A 123 -6.77 -8.11 -18.75
CA LEU A 123 -7.57 -8.53 -17.58
C LEU A 123 -6.90 -8.21 -16.23
N LEU A 124 -5.56 -8.17 -16.22
CA LEU A 124 -4.74 -7.82 -15.04
C LEU A 124 -4.34 -6.34 -15.00
N ASP A 125 -4.82 -5.51 -15.92
CA ASP A 125 -4.68 -4.05 -15.86
C ASP A 125 -5.69 -3.46 -14.86
N VAL A 126 -5.49 -3.83 -13.60
CA VAL A 126 -6.38 -3.51 -12.49
C VAL A 126 -5.85 -2.34 -11.66
N PRO A 127 -6.75 -1.62 -10.97
CA PRO A 127 -6.38 -0.65 -9.95
C PRO A 127 -5.37 -1.21 -8.93
N ASN A 128 -4.43 -0.38 -8.49
CA ASN A 128 -3.54 -0.73 -7.37
C ASN A 128 -4.32 -1.14 -6.12
N ALA A 129 -5.47 -0.51 -5.89
CA ALA A 129 -6.35 -0.83 -4.79
C ALA A 129 -6.88 -2.28 -4.87
N ALA A 130 -7.16 -2.80 -6.07
CA ALA A 130 -7.54 -4.20 -6.25
C ALA A 130 -6.38 -5.16 -5.91
N LEU A 131 -5.14 -4.79 -6.27
CA LEU A 131 -3.94 -5.54 -5.84
C LEU A 131 -3.76 -5.46 -4.32
N GLY A 132 -4.09 -4.32 -3.70
CA GLY A 132 -4.11 -4.14 -2.25
C GLY A 132 -5.11 -5.06 -1.56
N MET A 133 -6.34 -5.18 -2.07
CA MET A 133 -7.32 -6.15 -1.57
C MET A 133 -6.77 -7.58 -1.60
N LEU A 134 -6.18 -7.98 -2.73
CA LEU A 134 -5.56 -9.30 -2.89
C LEU A 134 -4.41 -9.50 -1.88
N TYR A 135 -3.56 -8.49 -1.70
CA TYR A 135 -2.47 -8.51 -0.73
C TYR A 135 -2.98 -8.77 0.70
N TYR A 136 -4.04 -8.10 1.15
CA TYR A 136 -4.58 -8.32 2.50
C TYR A 136 -5.22 -9.71 2.67
N ILE A 137 -5.91 -10.22 1.64
CA ILE A 137 -6.46 -11.59 1.64
C ILE A 137 -5.32 -12.61 1.79
N ILE A 138 -4.29 -12.53 0.94
CA ILE A 138 -3.16 -13.45 0.98
C ILE A 138 -2.45 -13.35 2.33
N THR A 139 -2.29 -12.14 2.88
CA THR A 139 -1.65 -11.95 4.19
C THR A 139 -2.40 -12.70 5.31
N VAL A 140 -3.73 -12.65 5.34
CA VAL A 140 -4.55 -13.41 6.31
C VAL A 140 -4.39 -14.91 6.11
N LEU A 141 -4.43 -15.40 4.87
CA LEU A 141 -4.24 -16.82 4.56
C LEU A 141 -2.86 -17.32 5.00
N LEU A 142 -1.81 -16.54 4.76
CA LEU A 142 -0.45 -16.85 5.20
C LEU A 142 -0.31 -16.91 6.72
N ASP A 143 -1.07 -16.09 7.45
CA ASP A 143 -1.12 -16.12 8.91
C ASP A 143 -1.79 -17.38 9.44
N GLN A 144 -2.81 -17.91 8.74
CA GLN A 144 -3.47 -19.16 9.10
C GLN A 144 -2.57 -20.39 8.89
N ILE A 145 -1.84 -20.46 7.78
CA ILE A 145 -0.89 -21.56 7.51
C ILE A 145 0.44 -21.42 8.28
N GLN A 146 0.59 -20.33 9.05
CA GLN A 146 1.75 -20.04 9.90
C GLN A 146 3.12 -20.02 9.16
N ASN A 147 3.12 -19.73 7.86
CA ASN A 147 4.36 -19.64 7.08
C ASN A 147 5.01 -18.25 7.23
N LYS A 148 5.78 -18.09 8.31
CA LYS A 148 6.42 -16.82 8.69
C LYS A 148 7.44 -16.30 7.68
N CYS A 149 8.11 -17.18 6.93
CA CYS A 149 9.10 -16.76 5.93
C CYS A 149 8.40 -16.12 4.73
N VAL A 150 7.36 -16.78 4.20
CA VAL A 150 6.59 -16.27 3.07
C VAL A 150 5.79 -15.02 3.48
N SER A 151 5.21 -15.01 4.69
CA SER A 151 4.53 -13.83 5.23
C SER A 151 5.45 -12.61 5.34
N LEU A 152 6.70 -12.81 5.80
CA LEU A 152 7.69 -11.74 5.83
C LEU A 152 8.08 -11.27 4.42
N ALA A 153 8.31 -12.20 3.49
CA ALA A 153 8.64 -11.86 2.10
C ALA A 153 7.53 -11.04 1.44
N LEU A 154 6.26 -11.45 1.62
CA LEU A 154 5.11 -10.72 1.12
C LEU A 154 4.99 -9.32 1.75
N ALA A 155 5.21 -9.21 3.07
CA ALA A 155 5.19 -7.92 3.75
C ALA A 155 6.32 -6.97 3.27
N CYS A 156 7.51 -7.51 2.98
CA CYS A 156 8.59 -6.76 2.37
C CYS A 156 8.22 -6.28 0.96
N ALA A 157 7.63 -7.15 0.12
CA ALA A 157 7.18 -6.78 -1.22
C ALA A 157 6.11 -5.66 -1.17
N GLY A 158 5.12 -5.79 -0.29
CA GLY A 158 4.11 -4.75 -0.07
C GLY A 158 4.71 -3.43 0.43
N MET A 159 5.76 -3.49 1.26
CA MET A 159 6.49 -2.30 1.71
C MET A 159 7.25 -1.61 0.57
N LEU A 160 7.87 -2.35 -0.35
CA LEU A 160 8.56 -1.75 -1.49
C LEU A 160 7.58 -0.93 -2.35
N VAL A 161 6.40 -1.48 -2.62
CA VAL A 161 5.34 -0.76 -3.35
C VAL A 161 4.83 0.43 -2.55
N THR A 162 4.62 0.26 -1.23
CA THR A 162 4.20 1.33 -0.31
C THR A 162 5.16 2.50 -0.33
N VAL A 163 6.47 2.25 -0.24
CA VAL A 163 7.50 3.29 -0.28
C VAL A 163 7.50 4.00 -1.63
N TYR A 164 7.43 3.26 -2.73
CA TYR A 164 7.35 3.85 -4.07
C TYR A 164 6.17 4.81 -4.20
N LEU A 165 4.97 4.36 -3.82
CA LEU A 165 3.76 5.18 -3.89
C LEU A 165 3.81 6.37 -2.93
N ALA A 166 4.34 6.21 -1.71
CA ALA A 166 4.49 7.32 -0.78
C ALA A 166 5.43 8.41 -1.33
N VAL A 167 6.57 8.02 -1.91
CA VAL A 167 7.50 8.97 -2.55
C VAL A 167 6.82 9.66 -3.73
N LEU A 168 6.12 8.91 -4.57
CA LEU A 168 5.36 9.47 -5.69
C LEU A 168 4.38 10.56 -5.22
N LEU A 169 3.56 10.26 -4.20
CA LEU A 169 2.60 11.22 -3.66
C LEU A 169 3.28 12.48 -3.13
N THR A 170 4.42 12.34 -2.45
CA THR A 170 5.17 13.52 -1.96
C THR A 170 5.78 14.35 -3.07
N VAL A 171 6.26 13.71 -4.16
CA VAL A 171 6.85 14.41 -5.30
C VAL A 171 5.78 15.16 -6.09
N LEU A 172 4.61 14.52 -6.27
CA LEU A 172 3.47 15.13 -6.94
C LEU A 172 2.69 16.11 -6.04
N LYS A 173 3.01 16.16 -4.74
CA LYS A 173 2.31 16.96 -3.72
C LYS A 173 0.82 16.60 -3.60
N GLU A 174 0.49 15.35 -3.86
CA GLU A 174 -0.87 14.79 -3.74
C GLU A 174 -1.10 14.28 -2.31
N ILE A 175 -2.21 14.70 -1.70
CA ILE A 175 -2.60 14.26 -0.36
C ILE A 175 -3.76 13.27 -0.48
N CYS A 176 -3.47 11.98 -0.26
CA CYS A 176 -4.49 10.92 -0.27
C CYS A 176 -4.56 10.22 1.08
N ILE A 177 -5.59 10.53 1.88
CA ILE A 177 -5.73 10.02 3.26
C ILE A 177 -5.88 8.49 3.27
N VAL A 178 -6.64 7.95 2.31
CA VAL A 178 -6.80 6.49 2.15
C VAL A 178 -5.45 5.82 1.88
N CYS A 179 -4.65 6.39 0.97
CA CYS A 179 -3.32 5.91 0.63
C CYS A 179 -2.41 5.91 1.86
N TRP A 180 -2.27 7.05 2.54
CA TRP A 180 -1.47 7.18 3.76
C TRP A 180 -1.92 6.22 4.87
N SER A 181 -3.23 6.00 5.02
CA SER A 181 -3.78 5.02 5.97
C SER A 181 -3.33 3.60 5.63
N THR A 182 -3.41 3.19 4.36
CA THR A 182 -2.91 1.88 3.94
C THR A 182 -1.38 1.75 4.06
N HIS A 183 -0.63 2.83 3.89
CA HIS A 183 0.83 2.85 4.10
C HIS A 183 1.19 2.60 5.58
N VAL A 184 0.44 3.20 6.51
CA VAL A 184 0.59 2.95 7.95
C VAL A 184 0.25 1.49 8.27
N ILE A 185 -0.86 0.96 7.74
CA ILE A 185 -1.24 -0.45 7.91
C ILE A 185 -0.13 -1.38 7.45
N ASN A 186 0.38 -1.19 6.22
CA ASN A 186 1.46 -2.01 5.65
C ASN A 186 2.75 -1.93 6.48
N SER A 187 3.05 -0.76 7.06
CA SER A 187 4.19 -0.57 7.96
C SER A 187 4.06 -1.39 9.25
N ILE A 188 2.86 -1.42 9.84
CA ILE A 188 2.58 -2.22 11.04
C ILE A 188 2.61 -3.72 10.70
N LEU A 189 2.08 -4.13 9.54
CA LEU A 189 2.14 -5.52 9.07
C LEU A 189 3.60 -5.99 8.86
N LEU A 190 4.45 -5.19 8.23
CA LEU A 190 5.88 -5.51 8.11
C LEU A 190 6.54 -5.62 9.48
N PHE A 191 6.30 -4.65 10.36
CA PHE A 191 6.87 -4.65 11.71
C PHE A 191 6.48 -5.91 12.51
N THR A 192 5.21 -6.29 12.46
CA THR A 192 4.73 -7.50 13.16
C THR A 192 5.27 -8.78 12.53
N SER A 193 5.40 -8.85 11.21
CA SER A 193 6.05 -9.98 10.51
C SER A 193 7.53 -10.12 10.87
N LEU A 194 8.28 -9.03 10.91
CA LEU A 194 9.66 -9.02 11.40
C LEU A 194 9.72 -9.57 12.83
N LYS A 195 8.92 -9.02 13.75
CA LYS A 195 8.89 -9.46 15.15
C LYS A 195 8.59 -10.96 15.30
N GLN A 196 7.69 -11.51 14.49
CA GLN A 196 7.38 -12.94 14.49
C GLN A 196 8.54 -13.80 13.95
N PHE A 197 9.22 -13.34 12.90
CA PHE A 197 10.37 -14.01 12.32
C PHE A 197 11.54 -14.07 13.31
N TRP A 198 11.92 -12.94 13.92
CA TRP A 198 12.98 -12.85 14.93
C TRP A 198 12.70 -13.72 16.17
N ARG A 199 11.44 -13.78 16.63
CA ARG A 199 11.05 -14.68 17.74
C ARG A 199 11.20 -16.16 17.39
N LYS A 200 11.01 -16.55 16.12
CA LYS A 200 11.22 -17.93 15.66
C LYS A 200 12.71 -18.29 15.71
N THR A 201 13.57 -17.40 15.24
CA THR A 201 15.03 -17.64 15.23
C THR A 201 15.62 -17.74 16.64
N GLU A 202 15.12 -16.95 17.60
CA GLU A 202 15.54 -17.03 19.01
C GLU A 202 15.16 -18.38 19.66
N LYS A 203 13.98 -18.93 19.34
CA LYS A 203 13.57 -20.24 19.85
C LYS A 203 14.40 -21.39 19.29
N ILE A 204 14.88 -21.28 18.04
CA ILE A 204 15.76 -22.28 17.42
C ILE A 204 17.16 -22.26 18.04
N LYS A 205 17.61 -21.11 18.56
CA LYS A 205 18.96 -20.94 19.14
C LYS A 205 19.08 -21.36 20.61
N LYS A 206 17.98 -21.56 21.33
CA LYS A 206 18.02 -22.08 22.70
C LYS A 206 17.99 -23.62 22.66
N PRO A 207 19.08 -24.31 23.02
CA PRO A 207 19.12 -25.77 23.11
C PRO A 207 18.21 -26.29 24.24
#